data_AF-A0A840TNA5-F1
#
_entry.id   AF-A0A840TNA5-F1
#
_cell.length_a   1.000
_cell.length_b   1.000
_cell.length_c   1.000
_cell.angle_alpha   90.00
_cell.angle_beta   90.00
_cell.angle_gamma   90.00
#
_symmetry.space_group_name_H-M   'P 1'
#
loop_
_entity.id
_entity.type
_entity.pdbx_description
1 polymer ?
#
loop_
_entity_poly.entity_id
_entity_poly.type
_entity_poly.pdbx_seq_one_letter_code
_entity_poly.pdbx_strand_id
1 'polypeptide(L)'
;MGEIGLRLALLKEIQEQENEQLLGYDYIGIEIGGSFHSFHCHDIGKELSDKFGLTLNEFGLFDSNKNSNRVLDYLNDEENGCEPVPWFIVKTKLVISD
;
A
#
# COMPACT_ATOMS: atom_id res chain seq x y z
N MET A 1 -14.91 -5.93 22.69
CA MET A 1 -14.46 -5.69 21.30
C MET A 1 -13.33 -6.67 21.04
N GLY A 2 -13.38 -7.45 19.96
CA GLY A 2 -12.29 -8.38 19.63
C GLY A 2 -11.02 -7.62 19.24
N GLU A 3 -9.85 -8.23 19.42
CA GLU A 3 -8.58 -7.66 18.94
C GLU A 3 -8.55 -7.62 17.41
N ILE A 4 -8.12 -6.51 16.84
CA ILE A 4 -7.99 -6.33 15.38
C ILE A 4 -6.77 -7.13 14.90
N GLY A 5 -6.96 -8.02 13.92
CA GLY A 5 -5.89 -8.89 13.40
C GLY A 5 -4.65 -8.13 12.91
N LEU A 6 -4.85 -6.97 12.27
CA LEU A 6 -3.75 -6.09 11.85
C LEU A 6 -2.93 -5.58 13.03
N ARG A 7 -3.58 -5.17 14.14
CA ARG A 7 -2.87 -4.74 15.35
C ARG A 7 -2.04 -5.88 15.93
N LEU A 8 -2.62 -7.08 16.01
CA LEU A 8 -1.91 -8.27 16.48
C LEU A 8 -0.71 -8.61 15.60
N ALA A 9 -0.80 -8.39 14.28
CA ALA A 9 0.31 -8.58 13.36
C ALA A 9 1.42 -7.54 13.57
N LEU A 10 1.06 -6.26 13.71
CA LEU A 10 2.03 -5.18 13.95
C LEU A 10 2.78 -5.35 15.28
N LEU A 11 2.10 -5.81 16.34
CA LEU A 11 2.72 -6.08 17.65
C LEU A 11 3.76 -7.21 17.63
N LYS A 12 3.80 -8.04 16.59
CA LYS A 12 4.86 -9.04 16.42
C LYS A 12 6.18 -8.42 15.98
N GLU A 13 6.18 -7.17 15.52
CA GLU A 13 7.37 -6.43 15.07
C GLU A 13 8.25 -7.27 14.12
N ILE A 14 7.59 -7.99 13.21
CA ILE A 14 8.25 -8.90 12.27
C ILE A 14 9.21 -8.08 11.43
N GLN A 15 10.50 -8.42 11.53
CA GLN A 15 11.56 -7.79 10.77
C GLN A 15 11.59 -8.33 9.34
N GLU A 16 12.07 -7.51 8.42
CA GLU A 16 12.36 -7.95 7.04
C GLU A 16 13.37 -9.10 7.06
N GLN A 17 13.15 -10.13 6.24
CA GLN A 17 14.02 -11.31 6.16
C GLN A 17 14.97 -11.22 4.95
N GLU A 18 16.11 -11.90 5.00
CA GLU A 18 17.09 -11.92 3.91
C GLU A 18 16.58 -12.69 2.69
N ASN A 19 15.71 -13.68 2.89
CA ASN A 19 15.12 -14.50 1.83
C ASN A 19 13.86 -13.87 1.22
N GLU A 20 13.76 -12.54 1.20
CA GLU A 20 12.63 -11.83 0.60
C GLU A 20 13.06 -11.06 -0.65
N GLN A 21 12.30 -11.22 -1.73
CA GLN A 21 12.42 -10.41 -2.93
C GLN A 21 11.37 -9.31 -2.92
N LEU A 22 11.81 -8.05 -3.03
CA LEU A 22 10.89 -6.93 -3.27
C LEU A 22 10.25 -7.07 -4.65
N LEU A 23 8.91 -7.13 -4.69
CA LEU A 23 8.15 -7.15 -5.92
C LEU A 23 7.70 -5.74 -6.35
N GLY A 24 7.50 -4.83 -5.40
CA GLY A 24 7.08 -3.46 -5.67
C GLY A 24 6.36 -2.83 -4.47
N TYR A 25 5.60 -1.78 -4.75
CA TYR A 25 4.87 -1.00 -3.76
C TYR A 25 3.37 -1.00 -4.04
N ASP A 26 2.59 -1.08 -2.96
CA ASP A 26 1.15 -0.89 -2.96
C ASP A 26 0.81 0.31 -2.06
N TYR A 27 -0.35 0.89 -2.28
CA TYR A 27 -0.96 1.90 -1.41
C TYR A 27 -2.23 1.29 -0.82
N ILE A 28 -2.27 1.21 0.51
CA ILE A 28 -3.38 0.60 1.22
C ILE A 28 -4.05 1.58 2.18
N GLY A 29 -5.38 1.63 2.14
CA GLY A 29 -6.22 2.39 3.07
C GLY A 29 -6.71 1.47 4.18
N ILE A 30 -6.56 1.84 5.45
CA ILE A 30 -6.89 0.97 6.60
C ILE A 30 -8.16 1.43 7.33
N GLU A 31 -9.16 0.55 7.38
CA GLU A 31 -10.43 0.80 8.04
C GLU A 31 -10.36 0.62 9.58
N ILE A 32 -11.31 1.26 10.27
CA ILE A 32 -11.54 1.06 11.72
C ILE A 32 -12.11 -0.35 11.94
N GLY A 33 -11.21 -1.32 11.99
CA GLY A 33 -11.53 -2.75 12.01
C GLY A 33 -10.40 -3.62 11.45
N GLY A 34 -9.43 -3.01 10.76
CA GLY A 34 -8.24 -3.68 10.23
C GLY A 34 -8.44 -4.36 8.88
N SER A 35 -9.61 -4.22 8.25
CA SER A 35 -9.73 -4.44 6.81
C SER A 35 -8.98 -3.34 6.05
N PHE A 36 -8.60 -3.62 4.81
CA PHE A 36 -7.87 -2.67 3.98
C PHE A 36 -8.45 -2.59 2.57
N HIS A 37 -8.23 -1.44 1.95
CA HIS A 37 -8.43 -1.18 0.52
C HIS A 37 -7.07 -1.16 -0.15
N SER A 38 -6.96 -1.67 -1.37
CA SER A 38 -5.78 -1.45 -2.22
C SER A 38 -6.12 -0.38 -3.26
N PHE A 39 -5.12 0.34 -3.78
CA PHE A 39 -5.34 1.27 -4.89
C PHE A 39 -5.93 0.57 -6.14
N HIS A 40 -5.79 -0.75 -6.24
CA HIS A 40 -6.42 -1.55 -7.28
C HIS A 40 -7.95 -1.56 -7.23
N CYS A 41 -8.57 -1.29 -6.08
CA CYS A 41 -10.02 -1.35 -5.93
C CYS A 41 -10.75 -0.27 -6.76
N HIS A 42 -10.07 0.83 -7.10
CA HIS A 42 -10.70 2.02 -7.68
C HIS A 42 -10.15 2.42 -9.05
N ASP A 43 -9.38 1.57 -9.72
CA ASP A 43 -8.66 1.89 -10.99
C ASP A 43 -7.80 3.17 -10.92
N ILE A 44 -7.53 3.69 -9.71
CA ILE A 44 -6.76 4.91 -9.50
C ILE A 44 -5.28 4.72 -9.85
N GLY A 45 -4.81 3.48 -10.02
CA GLY A 45 -3.42 3.19 -10.37
C GLY A 45 -2.95 3.94 -11.62
N LYS A 46 -3.80 4.06 -12.64
CA LYS A 46 -3.49 4.85 -13.84
C LYS A 46 -3.42 6.35 -13.55
N GLU A 47 -4.34 6.87 -12.74
CA GLU A 47 -4.33 8.27 -12.34
C GLU A 47 -3.09 8.62 -11.53
N LEU A 48 -2.70 7.77 -10.58
CA LEU A 48 -1.49 7.94 -9.78
C LEU A 48 -0.23 7.89 -10.66
N SER A 49 -0.18 6.95 -11.60
CA SER A 49 0.87 6.86 -12.62
C SER A 49 0.99 8.17 -13.41
N ASP A 50 -0.12 8.65 -13.98
CA ASP A 50 -0.15 9.84 -14.83
C ASP A 50 0.18 11.12 -14.04
N LYS A 51 -0.34 11.28 -12.81
CA LYS A 51 -0.14 12.49 -11.99
C LYS A 51 1.23 12.58 -11.34
N PHE A 52 1.77 11.45 -10.88
CA PHE A 52 2.97 11.43 -10.03
C PHE A 52 4.19 10.80 -10.69
N GLY A 53 4.04 10.31 -11.93
CA GLY A 53 5.12 9.70 -12.70
C GLY A 53 5.57 8.36 -12.10
N LEU A 54 4.61 7.57 -11.61
CA LEU A 54 4.84 6.21 -11.14
C LEU A 54 4.68 5.22 -12.30
N THR A 55 5.31 4.04 -12.22
CA THR A 55 5.15 3.00 -13.22
C THR A 55 4.66 1.71 -12.56
N LEU A 56 3.58 1.14 -13.11
CA LEU A 56 3.13 -0.20 -12.73
C LEU A 56 4.02 -1.24 -13.41
N ASN A 57 4.52 -2.19 -12.63
CA ASN A 57 5.32 -3.32 -13.11
C ASN A 57 4.44 -4.49 -13.54
N GLU A 58 5.06 -5.60 -13.95
CA GLU A 58 4.36 -6.80 -14.41
C GLU A 58 3.47 -7.47 -13.34
N PHE A 59 3.71 -7.19 -12.06
CA PHE A 59 2.90 -7.66 -10.94
C PHE A 59 1.72 -6.71 -10.61
N GLY A 60 1.55 -5.63 -11.38
CA GLY A 60 0.57 -4.60 -11.08
C GLY A 60 0.95 -3.70 -9.92
N LEU A 61 2.19 -3.77 -9.41
CA LEU A 61 2.67 -2.94 -8.30
C LEU A 61 3.46 -1.76 -8.82
N PHE A 62 3.58 -0.69 -8.04
CA PHE A 62 4.49 0.40 -8.40
C PHE A 62 5.94 -0.04 -8.25
N ASP A 63 6.78 0.29 -9.23
CA ASP A 63 8.21 -0.06 -9.25
C ASP A 63 9.05 0.74 -8.24
N SER A 64 8.55 1.90 -7.82
CA SER A 64 9.26 2.85 -6.98
C SER A 64 8.30 3.54 -6.00
N ASN A 65 8.83 3.91 -4.83
CA ASN A 65 8.17 4.80 -3.88
C ASN A 65 8.52 6.28 -4.12
N LYS A 66 9.08 6.63 -5.28
CA LYS A 66 9.38 8.03 -5.62
C LYS A 66 8.10 8.86 -5.57
N ASN A 67 8.18 10.05 -4.99
CA ASN A 67 7.03 10.94 -4.78
C ASN A 67 5.94 10.37 -3.85
N SER A 68 6.21 9.31 -3.06
CA SER A 68 5.20 8.68 -2.20
C SER A 68 4.46 9.66 -1.30
N ASN A 69 5.15 10.68 -0.77
CA ASN A 69 4.51 11.69 0.07
C ASN A 69 3.39 12.44 -0.69
N ARG A 70 3.64 12.83 -1.94
CA ARG A 70 2.63 13.53 -2.76
C ARG A 70 1.45 12.64 -3.12
N VAL A 71 1.71 11.35 -3.31
CA VAL A 71 0.67 10.34 -3.55
C VAL A 71 -0.17 10.16 -2.30
N LEU A 72 0.46 10.05 -1.13
CA LEU A 72 -0.24 9.94 0.15
C LEU A 72 -1.02 11.21 0.48
N ASP A 73 -0.48 12.39 0.20
CA ASP A 73 -1.20 13.66 0.36
C ASP A 73 -2.48 13.66 -0.50
N TYR A 74 -2.40 13.15 -1.73
CA TYR A 74 -3.54 13.02 -2.63
C TYR A 74 -4.58 12.01 -2.14
N LEU A 75 -4.14 10.81 -1.72
CA LEU A 75 -5.03 9.74 -1.27
C LEU A 75 -5.73 10.06 0.06
N ASN A 76 -5.06 10.82 0.94
CA ASN A 76 -5.62 11.23 2.24
C ASN A 76 -6.38 12.56 2.17
N ASP A 77 -6.52 13.15 0.98
CA ASP A 77 -7.33 14.34 0.77
C ASP A 77 -8.75 13.91 0.35
N GLU A 78 -9.71 14.20 1.22
CA GLU A 78 -11.13 13.84 1.07
C GLU A 78 -11.77 14.42 -0.20
N GLU A 79 -11.20 15.49 -0.77
CA GLU A 79 -11.70 16.09 -2.03
C GLU A 79 -11.43 15.21 -3.25
N ASN A 80 -10.48 14.27 -3.17
CA ASN A 80 -10.08 13.42 -4.30
C ASN A 80 -10.91 12.14 -4.43
N GLY A 81 -11.90 11.93 -3.56
CA GLY A 81 -12.88 10.84 -3.66
C GLY A 81 -12.36 9.44 -3.36
N CYS A 82 -11.17 9.33 -2.75
CA CYS A 82 -10.68 8.08 -2.16
C CYS A 82 -11.40 7.81 -0.82
N GLU A 83 -11.31 6.57 -0.33
CA GLU A 83 -11.88 6.23 0.97
C GLU A 83 -11.32 7.15 2.07
N PRO A 84 -12.17 7.69 2.96
CA PRO A 84 -11.76 8.59 4.04
C PRO A 84 -11.13 7.80 5.20
N VAL A 85 -10.07 7.08 4.88
CA VAL A 85 -9.28 6.24 5.79
C VAL A 85 -7.81 6.60 5.67
N PRO A 86 -7.00 6.33 6.70
CA PRO A 86 -5.56 6.53 6.59
C PRO A 86 -4.96 5.63 5.50
N TRP A 87 -4.36 6.25 4.48
CA TRP A 87 -3.61 5.57 3.43
C TRP A 87 -2.12 5.50 3.76
N PHE A 88 -1.52 4.37 3.44
CA PHE A 88 -0.09 4.08 3.65
C PHE A 88 0.53 3.47 2.40
N ILE A 89 1.81 3.71 2.21
CA ILE A 89 2.62 2.97 1.25
C ILE A 89 3.19 1.71 1.93
N VAL A 90 3.09 0.57 1.25
CA VAL A 90 3.63 -0.70 1.73
C VAL A 90 4.53 -1.34 0.69
N LYS A 91 5.55 -2.06 1.15
CA LYS A 91 6.37 -2.93 0.31
C LYS A 91 5.66 -4.27 0.16
N THR A 92 5.51 -4.76 -1.06
CA THR A 92 5.05 -6.12 -1.34
C THR A 92 6.25 -6.98 -1.68
N LYS A 93 6.41 -8.07 -0.93
CA LYS A 93 7.58 -8.95 -1.05
C LYS A 93 7.16 -10.40 -1.22
N LEU A 94 7.96 -11.15 -1.96
CA LEU A 94 7.86 -12.60 -2.08
C LEU A 94 8.90 -13.25 -1.16
N VAL A 95 8.44 -14.16 -0.29
CA VAL A 95 9.35 -15.01 0.46
C VAL A 95 9.87 -16.11 -0.47
N ILE A 96 11.18 -16.12 -0.69
CA ILE A 96 11.86 -17.17 -1.44
C ILE A 96 12.09 -18.33 -0.46
N SER A 97 11.55 -19.50 -0.80
CA SER A 97 11.85 -20.75 -0.11
C SER A 97 12.79 -21.56 -1.01
N ASP A 98 13.88 -22.08 -0.44
CA ASP A 98 14.81 -22.99 -1.13
C ASP A 98 14.16 -24.33 -1.49
#